data_AF-A0A4Y8KSJ9-F1
#
_entry.id   AF-A0A4Y8KSJ9-F1
#
_cell.length_a   1.000
_cell.length_b   1.000
_cell.length_c   1.000
_cell.angle_alpha   90.00
_cell.angle_beta   90.00
_cell.angle_gamma   90.00
#
_symmetry.space_group_name_H-M   'P 1'
#
loop_
_entity.id
_entity.type
_entity.pdbx_description
1 polymer ?
#
loop_
_entity_poly.entity_id
_entity_poly.type
_entity_poly.pdbx_seq_one_letter_code
_entity_poly.pdbx_strand_id
1 'polypeptide(L)'
;MRKTDAEIKREIEETAYLWLKRIYIVAGNLYSWFWIIRALFFREETPFEDYLIWFFLASGFVWFSREHRDIFFRDKNGKIL
;
A
#
# COMPACT_ATOMS: atom_id res chain seq x y z
N MET A 1 31.72 16.19 -1.87
CA MET A 1 30.86 17.28 -2.40
C MET A 1 29.68 17.44 -1.46
N ARG A 2 29.33 18.68 -1.07
CA ARG A 2 28.10 18.98 -0.31
C ARG A 2 26.93 18.97 -1.28
N LYS A 3 25.82 18.34 -0.92
CA LYS A 3 24.59 18.38 -1.73
C LYS A 3 24.05 19.81 -1.78
N THR A 4 23.45 20.17 -2.90
CA THR A 4 22.74 21.45 -3.05
C THR A 4 21.37 21.38 -2.37
N ASP A 5 20.81 22.53 -1.99
CA ASP A 5 19.50 22.61 -1.35
C ASP A 5 18.38 22.02 -2.24
N ALA A 6 18.52 22.15 -3.57
CA ALA A 6 17.60 21.55 -4.54
C ALA A 6 17.64 20.02 -4.53
N GLU A 7 18.83 19.43 -4.40
CA GLU A 7 19.00 17.97 -4.29
C GLU A 7 18.39 17.44 -2.98
N ILE A 8 18.60 18.15 -1.87
CA ILE A 8 18.04 17.79 -0.57
C ILE A 8 16.50 17.82 -0.63
N LYS A 9 15.92 18.87 -1.21
CA LYS A 9 14.46 18.98 -1.36
C LYS A 9 13.89 17.83 -2.18
N ARG A 10 14.52 17.48 -3.30
CA ARG A 10 14.07 16.38 -4.16
C ARG A 10 14.11 15.04 -3.42
N GLU A 11 15.17 14.77 -2.65
CA GLU A 11 15.28 13.54 -1.85
C GLU A 11 14.18 13.44 -0.78
N ILE A 12 13.84 14.57 -0.14
CA ILE A 12 12.75 14.62 0.85
C ILE A 12 11.41 14.34 0.17
N GLU A 13 11.13 14.97 -0.99
CA GLU A 13 9.89 14.77 -1.74
C GLU A 13 9.74 13.32 -2.21
N GLU A 14 10.79 12.72 -2.77
CA GLU A 14 10.81 11.31 -3.18
C GLU A 14 10.57 10.37 -1.99
N THR A 15 11.21 10.65 -0.86
CA THR A 15 11.06 9.86 0.36
C THR A 15 9.64 9.96 0.92
N ALA A 16 9.10 11.17 1.01
CA ALA A 16 7.73 11.42 1.50
C ALA A 16 6.70 10.73 0.59
N TYR A 17 6.87 10.83 -0.72
CA TYR A 17 6.00 10.18 -1.70
C TYR A 17 6.03 8.65 -1.58
N LEU A 18 7.20 8.05 -1.36
CA LEU A 18 7.32 6.61 -1.09
C LEU A 18 6.59 6.20 0.19
N TRP A 19 6.73 6.97 1.27
CA TRP A 19 6.00 6.72 2.52
C TRP A 19 4.49 6.82 2.36
N LEU A 20 4.01 7.83 1.63
CA LEU A 20 2.59 7.98 1.32
C LEU A 20 2.04 6.76 0.58
N LYS A 21 2.77 6.24 -0.43
CA LYS A 21 2.39 5.00 -1.12
C LYS A 21 2.31 3.82 -0.16
N ARG A 22 3.30 3.63 0.70
CA ARG A 22 3.33 2.54 1.69
C ARG A 22 2.12 2.60 2.62
N ILE A 23 1.88 3.78 3.20
CA ILE A 23 0.75 4.00 4.11
C ILE A 23 -0.57 3.74 3.40
N TYR A 24 -0.71 4.24 2.16
CA TYR A 24 -1.91 4.02 1.36
C TYR A 24 -2.19 2.53 1.13
N ILE A 25 -1.18 1.76 0.71
CA ILE A 25 -1.33 0.32 0.45
C ILE A 25 -1.67 -0.42 1.76
N VAL A 26 -0.94 -0.16 2.85
CA VAL A 26 -1.14 -0.84 4.13
C VAL A 26 -2.51 -0.51 4.71
N ALA A 27 -2.87 0.78 4.78
CA ALA A 27 -4.16 1.22 5.31
C ALA A 27 -5.31 0.68 4.46
N GLY A 28 -5.20 0.76 3.13
CA GLY A 28 -6.21 0.24 2.21
C GLY A 28 -6.40 -1.28 2.34
N ASN A 29 -5.32 -2.04 2.46
CA ASN A 29 -5.37 -3.49 2.64
C ASN A 29 -5.99 -3.86 4.00
N LEU A 30 -5.54 -3.23 5.09
CA LEU A 30 -6.12 -3.43 6.43
C LEU A 30 -7.61 -3.10 6.46
N TYR A 31 -8.02 -2.00 5.83
CA TYR A 31 -9.42 -1.60 5.75
C TYR A 31 -10.26 -2.60 4.96
N SER A 32 -9.73 -3.09 3.84
CA SER A 32 -10.39 -4.13 3.04
C SER A 32 -10.59 -5.41 3.85
N TRP A 33 -9.56 -5.89 4.55
CA TRP A 33 -9.68 -7.05 5.44
C TRP A 33 -10.65 -6.84 6.58
N PHE A 34 -10.66 -5.66 7.21
CA PHE A 34 -11.64 -5.32 8.23
C PHE A 34 -13.07 -5.53 7.72
N TRP A 35 -13.39 -5.09 6.51
CA TRP A 35 -14.73 -5.27 5.94
C TRP A 35 -15.04 -6.71 5.55
N ILE A 36 -14.07 -7.47 5.03
CA ILE A 36 -14.25 -8.90 4.75
C ILE A 36 -14.57 -9.65 6.05
N ILE A 37 -13.78 -9.43 7.10
CA ILE A 37 -13.97 -10.06 8.41
C ILE A 37 -15.32 -9.64 8.99
N ARG A 38 -15.67 -8.35 8.91
CA ARG A 38 -16.95 -7.84 9.37
C ARG A 38 -18.12 -8.53 8.66
N ALA A 39 -18.04 -8.66 7.35
CA ALA A 39 -19.07 -9.31 6.55
C ALA A 39 -19.22 -10.78 6.92
N LEU A 40 -18.10 -11.51 7.09
CA LEU A 40 -18.09 -12.95 7.38
C LEU A 40 -18.59 -13.31 8.77
N PHE A 41 -18.27 -12.50 9.78
CA PHE A 41 -18.45 -12.90 11.18
C PHE A 41 -19.46 -12.06 11.96
N PHE A 42 -19.80 -10.86 11.49
CA PHE A 42 -20.57 -9.89 12.27
C PHE A 42 -21.85 -9.39 11.58
N ARG A 43 -22.14 -9.87 10.36
CA ARG A 43 -23.38 -9.58 9.65
C ARG A 43 -24.11 -10.88 9.31
N GLU A 44 -25.39 -10.94 9.66
CA GLU A 44 -26.23 -12.11 9.40
C GLU A 44 -26.56 -12.27 7.91
N GLU A 45 -26.74 -11.16 7.21
CA GLU A 45 -26.97 -11.13 5.76
C GLU A 45 -25.99 -10.14 5.11
N THR A 46 -25.04 -10.66 4.34
CA THR A 46 -24.19 -9.84 3.48
C THR A 46 -24.29 -10.36 2.04
N PRO A 47 -24.65 -9.52 1.05
CA PRO A 47 -24.67 -9.91 -0.35
C PRO A 47 -23.30 -10.41 -0.81
N PHE A 48 -23.29 -11.35 -1.74
CA PHE A 48 -22.04 -11.90 -2.27
C PHE A 48 -21.14 -10.83 -2.90
N GLU A 49 -21.76 -9.82 -3.53
CA GLU A 49 -21.12 -8.68 -4.17
C GLU A 49 -20.25 -7.88 -3.21
N ASP A 50 -20.70 -7.69 -1.97
CA ASP A 50 -19.95 -6.96 -0.94
C ASP A 50 -18.64 -7.68 -0.61
N TYR A 51 -18.65 -9.02 -0.51
CA TYR A 51 -17.43 -9.79 -0.30
C TYR A 51 -16.47 -9.68 -1.47
N LEU A 52 -16.99 -9.78 -2.70
CA LEU A 52 -16.17 -9.68 -3.90
C LEU A 52 -15.47 -8.33 -3.98
N ILE A 53 -16.16 -7.23 -3.73
CA ILE A 53 -15.58 -5.88 -3.78
C ILE A 53 -14.38 -5.78 -2.84
N TRP A 54 -14.54 -6.17 -1.58
CA TRP A 54 -13.46 -6.05 -0.60
C TRP A 54 -12.33 -7.05 -0.85
N PHE A 55 -12.66 -8.26 -1.29
CA PHE A 55 -11.68 -9.27 -1.68
C PHE A 55 -10.82 -8.81 -2.86
N PHE A 56 -11.43 -8.29 -3.92
CA PHE A 56 -10.71 -7.78 -5.08
C PHE A 56 -9.88 -6.55 -4.72
N LEU A 57 -10.39 -5.68 -3.86
CA LEU A 57 -9.63 -4.51 -3.39
C LEU A 57 -8.39 -4.94 -2.58
N ALA A 58 -8.56 -5.86 -1.61
CA ALA A 58 -7.44 -6.42 -0.84
C ALA A 58 -6.40 -7.10 -1.75
N SER A 59 -6.88 -7.93 -2.68
CA SER A 59 -6.04 -8.63 -3.66
C SER A 59 -5.31 -7.66 -4.60
N GLY A 60 -5.98 -6.58 -5.01
CA GLY A 60 -5.42 -5.51 -5.83
C GLY A 60 -4.26 -4.80 -5.13
N PHE A 61 -4.38 -4.51 -3.82
CA PHE A 61 -3.28 -3.97 -3.04
C PHE A 61 -2.09 -4.92 -2.92
N VAL A 62 -2.33 -6.22 -2.76
CA VAL A 62 -1.26 -7.25 -2.74
C VAL A 62 -0.56 -7.33 -4.09
N TRP A 63 -1.33 -7.37 -5.18
CA TRP A 63 -0.78 -7.40 -6.53
C TRP A 63 0.01 -6.12 -6.85
N PHE A 64 -0.55 -4.94 -6.55
CA PHE A 64 0.13 -3.65 -6.71
C PHE A 64 1.47 -3.60 -5.98
N SER A 65 1.52 -4.10 -4.73
CA SER A 65 2.77 -4.19 -3.96
C SER A 65 3.82 -5.08 -4.63
N ARG A 66 3.40 -6.16 -5.29
CA ARG A 66 4.29 -7.08 -6.02
C ARG A 66 4.82 -6.50 -7.33
N GLU A 67 4.00 -5.77 -8.07
CA GLU A 67 4.44 -5.09 -9.30
C GLU A 67 5.38 -3.93 -8.98
N HIS A 68 5.10 -3.21 -7.90
CA HIS A 68 5.90 -2.07 -7.44
C HIS A 68 6.79 -2.45 -6.25
N ARG A 69 7.69 -3.42 -6.46
CA ARG A 69 8.61 -3.88 -5.39
C ARG A 69 9.49 -2.78 -4.84
N ASP A 70 9.76 -1.75 -5.61
CA ASP A 70 10.52 -0.57 -5.19
C ASP A 70 9.84 0.19 -4.04
N ILE A 71 8.52 0.03 -3.86
CA ILE A 71 7.80 0.64 -2.76
C ILE A 71 8.26 0.03 -1.43
N PHE A 72 8.36 -1.30 -1.30
CA PHE A 72 8.66 -1.94 -0.01
C PHE A 72 10.08 -2.53 0.11
N PHE A 73 10.69 -2.92 -1.00
CA PHE A 73 11.91 -3.74 -1.01
C PHE A 73 13.14 -2.99 -1.52
N ARG A 74 13.06 -1.66 -1.71
CA ARG A 74 14.23 -0.87 -2.12
C ARG A 74 15.11 -0.54 -0.91
N ASP A 75 16.35 -1.05 -0.93
CA ASP A 75 17.41 -0.72 0.03
C ASP A 75 17.86 0.74 -0.13
N LYS A 76 18.50 1.32 0.89
CA LYS A 76 19.15 2.65 0.88
C LYS A 76 20.17 2.83 -0.25
N ASN A 77 20.64 1.74 -0.85
CA ASN A 77 21.54 1.72 -2.01
C ASN A 77 20.81 1.61 -3.36
N GLY A 78 19.47 1.67 -3.39
CA GLY A 78 18.67 1.61 -4.60
C GLY A 78 18.47 0.21 -5.19
N LYS A 79 19.04 -0.84 -4.58
CA LYS A 79 18.81 -2.24 -4.97
C LYS A 79 17.44 -2.72 -4.50
N ILE A 80 16.74 -3.43 -5.37
CA ILE A 80 15.52 -4.16 -5.05
C ILE A 80 15.95 -5.46 -4.36
N LEU A 81 15.53 -5.66 -3.11
CA LEU A 81 15.72 -6.89 -2.33
C LEU A 81 14.80 -8.01 -2.82
#